data_AF-A0A2M9E945-F1
#
_entry.id   AF-A0A2M9E945-F1
#
_cell.length_a   1.000
_cell.length_b   1.000
_cell.length_c   1.000
_cell.angle_alpha   90.00
_cell.angle_beta   90.00
_cell.angle_gamma   90.00
#
_symmetry.space_group_name_H-M   'P 1'
#
loop_
_entity.id
_entity.type
_entity.pdbx_description
1 polymer ?
#
loop_
_entity_poly.entity_id
_entity_poly.type
_entity_poly.pdbx_seq_one_letter_code
_entity_poly.pdbx_strand_id
1 'polypeptide(L)'
;MTAISSHSIAWGDTLSHIAQRAGSTVDALMALNPHITDPDVIYAGTSLRLGGGEGASAADSTSTAIGTRSVAGTDALARGGNAASIAQQFLGTHVGELKHSGQLPMQTWVPDNVNCANFVSACLQQAGVIDASQGSASVDQLAGNLKGDGWQTVSLQDARAGDVVLMQRDGQSHVVLFAGFENGQPRFIGSNNVNSDGTQSISWGGASGRYEIITPPR
;
A
#
# COMPACT_ATOMS: atom_id res chain seq x y z
N MET A 1 7.65 -3.57 -37.49
CA MET A 1 6.57 -4.52 -37.15
C MET A 1 6.07 -4.11 -35.78
N THR A 2 4.84 -3.59 -35.70
CA THR A 2 4.23 -3.16 -34.45
C THR A 2 3.91 -4.39 -33.61
N ALA A 3 4.54 -4.55 -32.44
CA ALA A 3 4.22 -5.66 -31.55
C ALA A 3 2.84 -5.40 -30.94
N ILE A 4 1.85 -6.21 -31.31
CA ILE A 4 0.54 -6.21 -30.66
C ILE A 4 0.67 -7.14 -29.46
N SER A 5 0.68 -6.57 -28.26
CA SER A 5 0.69 -7.35 -27.02
C SER A 5 -0.74 -7.52 -26.52
N SER A 6 -1.13 -8.75 -26.16
CA SER A 6 -2.44 -9.03 -25.56
C SER A 6 -2.29 -9.20 -24.06
N HIS A 7 -3.10 -8.50 -23.28
CA HIS A 7 -3.18 -8.60 -21.82
C HIS A 7 -4.52 -9.21 -21.42
N SER A 8 -4.50 -10.34 -20.73
CA SER A 8 -5.72 -10.89 -20.13
C SER A 8 -6.08 -10.06 -18.91
N ILE A 9 -7.24 -9.40 -18.97
CA ILE A 9 -7.78 -8.58 -17.89
C ILE A 9 -7.95 -9.49 -16.68
N ALA A 10 -7.21 -9.23 -15.61
CA ALA A 10 -7.35 -9.93 -14.35
C ALA A 10 -8.46 -9.26 -13.51
N TRP A 11 -8.94 -9.96 -12.48
CA TRP A 11 -9.81 -9.35 -11.49
C TRP A 11 -9.06 -8.20 -10.82
N GLY A 12 -9.64 -6.99 -10.85
CA GLY A 12 -9.02 -5.77 -10.30
C GLY A 12 -8.25 -4.91 -11.32
N ASP A 13 -8.07 -5.38 -12.55
CA ASP A 13 -7.55 -4.52 -13.61
C ASP A 13 -8.56 -3.42 -13.95
N THR A 14 -8.06 -2.20 -14.16
CA THR A 14 -8.81 -1.09 -14.77
C THR A 14 -8.15 -0.69 -16.07
N LEU A 15 -8.92 -0.17 -17.03
CA LEU A 15 -8.39 0.28 -18.32
C LEU A 15 -7.32 1.36 -18.14
N SER A 16 -7.49 2.22 -17.13
CA SER A 16 -6.54 3.27 -16.73
C SER A 16 -5.20 2.68 -16.26
N HIS A 17 -5.24 1.69 -15.37
CA HIS A 17 -4.02 1.02 -14.90
C HIS A 17 -3.32 0.22 -16.00
N ILE A 18 -4.09 -0.48 -16.84
CA ILE A 18 -3.51 -1.22 -17.96
C ILE A 18 -2.91 -0.25 -18.99
N ALA A 19 -3.57 0.86 -19.31
CA ALA A 19 -3.06 1.89 -20.20
C ALA A 19 -1.73 2.45 -19.70
N GLN A 20 -1.66 2.84 -18.43
CA GLN A 20 -0.43 3.36 -17.83
C GLN A 20 0.70 2.35 -17.89
N ARG A 21 0.42 1.08 -17.56
CA ARG A 21 1.40 -0.01 -17.59
C ARG A 21 1.86 -0.35 -19.01
N ALA A 22 0.99 -0.19 -20.00
CA ALA A 22 1.28 -0.38 -21.41
C ALA A 22 1.94 0.83 -22.07
N GLY A 23 2.10 1.96 -21.35
CA GLY A 23 2.58 3.21 -21.93
C GLY A 23 1.62 3.80 -22.97
N SER A 24 0.32 3.55 -22.82
CA SER A 24 -0.76 3.99 -23.70
C SER A 24 -1.77 4.85 -22.92
N THR A 25 -2.83 5.28 -23.58
CA THR A 25 -3.96 5.99 -22.94
C THR A 25 -5.21 5.12 -22.98
N VAL A 26 -6.17 5.40 -22.08
CA VAL A 26 -7.47 4.69 -22.07
C VAL A 26 -8.16 4.82 -23.43
N ASP A 27 -8.14 6.02 -24.01
CA ASP A 27 -8.73 6.30 -25.32
C ASP A 27 -8.09 5.47 -26.45
N ALA A 28 -6.74 5.39 -26.45
CA ALA A 28 -6.02 4.55 -27.41
C ALA A 28 -6.31 3.05 -27.21
N LEU A 29 -6.44 2.58 -25.96
CA LEU A 29 -6.84 1.20 -25.67
C LEU A 29 -8.28 0.91 -26.09
N MET A 30 -9.21 1.84 -25.89
CA MET A 30 -10.60 1.69 -26.35
C MET A 30 -10.69 1.67 -27.88
N ALA A 31 -9.92 2.52 -28.57
CA ALA A 31 -9.85 2.52 -30.04
C ALA A 31 -9.33 1.19 -30.60
N LEU A 32 -8.41 0.53 -29.88
CA LEU A 32 -7.89 -0.80 -30.23
C LEU A 32 -8.84 -1.95 -29.85
N ASN A 33 -9.77 -1.72 -28.93
CA ASN A 33 -10.69 -2.70 -28.37
C ASN A 33 -12.15 -2.23 -28.48
N PRO A 34 -12.71 -2.15 -29.70
CA PRO A 34 -14.03 -1.57 -29.95
C PRO A 34 -15.20 -2.37 -29.34
N HIS A 35 -14.93 -3.53 -28.74
CA HIS A 35 -15.91 -4.32 -27.98
C HIS A 35 -16.10 -3.80 -26.56
N ILE A 36 -15.25 -2.89 -26.08
CA ILE A 36 -15.41 -2.22 -24.80
C ILE A 36 -16.13 -0.90 -25.03
N THR A 37 -17.41 -0.87 -24.68
CA THR A 37 -18.26 0.31 -24.78
C THR A 37 -18.19 1.22 -23.55
N ASP A 38 -17.78 0.67 -22.41
CA ASP A 38 -17.66 1.40 -21.14
C ASP A 38 -16.28 1.13 -20.51
N PRO A 39 -15.43 2.15 -20.32
CA PRO A 39 -14.09 1.99 -19.77
C PRO A 39 -14.06 1.58 -18.29
N ASP A 40 -15.14 1.83 -17.54
CA ASP A 40 -15.25 1.49 -16.12
C ASP A 40 -15.78 0.06 -15.91
N VAL A 41 -16.26 -0.59 -16.97
CA VAL A 41 -16.83 -1.94 -16.92
C VAL A 41 -16.01 -2.88 -17.80
N ILE A 42 -14.88 -3.34 -17.27
CA ILE A 42 -14.07 -4.39 -17.91
C ILE A 42 -14.16 -5.71 -17.14
N TYR A 43 -14.33 -6.79 -17.88
CA TYR A 43 -14.56 -8.12 -17.31
C TYR A 43 -13.29 -8.94 -17.29
N ALA A 44 -12.94 -9.42 -16.10
CA ALA A 44 -11.82 -10.31 -15.90
C ALA A 44 -11.97 -11.61 -16.72
N GLY A 45 -10.86 -12.11 -17.24
CA GLY A 45 -10.79 -13.22 -18.19
C GLY A 45 -10.88 -12.81 -19.67
N THR A 46 -11.19 -11.53 -19.95
CA THR A 46 -11.24 -11.01 -21.33
C THR A 46 -9.85 -10.57 -21.79
N SER A 47 -9.50 -10.79 -23.07
CA SER A 47 -8.22 -10.35 -23.63
C SER A 47 -8.30 -8.92 -24.15
N LEU A 48 -7.47 -8.04 -23.60
CA LEU A 48 -7.30 -6.65 -24.01
C LEU A 48 -6.10 -6.50 -24.96
N ARG A 49 -6.29 -5.86 -26.11
CA ARG A 49 -5.21 -5.55 -27.05
C ARG A 49 -4.48 -4.27 -26.65
N LEU A 50 -3.18 -4.37 -26.44
CA LEU A 50 -2.27 -3.28 -26.17
C LEU A 50 -1.41 -3.08 -27.42
N GLY A 51 -1.82 -2.15 -28.28
CA GLY A 51 -1.08 -1.78 -29.49
C GLY A 51 0.06 -0.83 -29.13
N GLY A 52 1.30 -1.20 -29.47
CA GLY A 52 2.44 -0.31 -29.30
C GLY A 52 2.43 0.82 -30.34
N GLY A 53 2.51 2.08 -29.90
CA GLY A 53 2.62 3.22 -30.81
C GLY A 53 2.85 4.52 -30.05
N GLU A 54 4.08 5.02 -30.16
CA GLU A 54 4.57 6.29 -29.62
C GLU A 54 3.72 7.53 -30.00
N GLY A 55 3.50 8.39 -29.00
CA GLY A 55 3.88 9.80 -29.08
C GLY A 55 2.86 10.82 -29.59
N ALA A 56 2.40 11.67 -28.67
CA ALA A 56 2.33 13.11 -28.93
C ALA A 56 2.66 13.89 -27.64
N SER A 57 3.94 14.26 -27.51
CA SER A 57 4.41 15.32 -26.63
C SER A 57 4.57 16.61 -27.43
N ALA A 58 4.23 17.75 -26.84
CA ALA A 58 4.98 19.02 -26.86
C ALA A 58 4.14 20.09 -26.15
N ALA A 59 4.66 21.13 -25.49
CA ALA A 59 5.92 21.50 -24.83
C ALA A 59 5.75 23.02 -24.59
N ASP A 60 6.19 23.56 -23.46
CA ASP A 60 7.09 24.72 -23.53
C ASP A 60 7.91 24.86 -22.23
N SER A 61 9.12 25.36 -22.41
CA SER A 61 10.27 25.26 -21.53
C SER A 61 10.68 26.65 -21.03
N THR A 62 11.42 26.75 -19.93
CA THR A 62 12.77 27.36 -19.92
C THR A 62 13.44 27.31 -18.54
N SER A 63 14.64 26.69 -18.52
CA SER A 63 15.91 27.05 -17.86
C SER A 63 15.88 27.60 -16.41
N THR A 64 16.68 27.09 -15.46
CA THR A 64 18.15 27.21 -15.45
C THR A 64 18.73 26.40 -14.29
N ALA A 65 19.92 25.82 -14.50
CA ALA A 65 20.67 25.01 -13.55
C ALA A 65 21.35 25.82 -12.41
N ILE A 66 21.84 25.05 -11.43
CA ILE A 66 22.89 25.32 -10.41
C ILE A 66 22.37 25.72 -9.03
N GLY A 67 22.70 24.89 -8.04
CA GLY A 67 22.67 25.29 -6.62
C GLY A 67 22.52 24.13 -5.65
N THR A 68 23.62 23.42 -5.40
CA THR A 68 23.92 22.66 -4.17
C THR A 68 23.09 23.10 -2.96
N ARG A 69 22.42 22.18 -2.25
CA ARG A 69 22.54 21.92 -0.79
C ARG A 69 21.85 20.59 -0.45
N SER A 70 22.61 19.62 0.01
CA SER A 70 22.10 18.51 0.80
C SER A 70 21.35 19.06 2.02
N VAL A 71 20.16 18.54 2.30
CA VAL A 71 19.61 18.51 3.65
C VAL A 71 19.52 17.04 4.01
N ALA A 72 20.37 16.67 4.96
CA ALA A 72 20.54 15.32 5.46
C ALA A 72 19.24 14.75 6.02
N GLY A 73 18.97 13.48 5.72
CA GLY A 73 17.96 12.70 6.41
C GLY A 73 17.24 11.60 5.61
N THR A 74 17.80 11.02 4.54
CA THR A 74 17.06 10.00 3.73
C THR A 74 17.86 8.80 3.25
N ASP A 75 19.05 8.52 3.80
CA ASP A 75 19.96 7.49 3.25
C ASP A 75 19.83 6.08 3.89
N ALA A 76 18.61 5.65 4.22
CA ALA A 76 18.34 4.23 4.50
C ALA A 76 17.17 3.65 3.69
N LEU A 77 16.56 4.43 2.78
CA LEU A 77 15.33 4.06 2.05
C LEU A 77 15.50 4.06 0.53
N ALA A 78 16.68 3.71 0.01
CA ALA A 78 16.95 3.80 -1.43
C ALA A 78 16.94 2.45 -2.18
N ARG A 79 16.92 1.29 -1.52
CA ARG A 79 16.83 -0.04 -2.19
C ARG A 79 16.10 -1.16 -1.41
N GLY A 80 15.15 -0.82 -0.54
CA GLY A 80 14.30 -1.78 0.18
C GLY A 80 13.33 -1.03 1.09
N GLY A 81 12.04 -1.03 0.75
CA GLY A 81 11.03 -0.21 1.42
C GLY A 81 10.75 -0.66 2.85
N ASN A 82 10.53 0.28 3.78
CA ASN A 82 9.99 -0.02 5.11
C ASN A 82 8.52 -0.44 5.02
N ALA A 83 7.98 -1.06 6.08
CA ALA A 83 6.61 -1.56 6.11
C ALA A 83 5.55 -0.48 5.74
N ALA A 84 5.75 0.78 6.14
CA ALA A 84 4.80 1.85 5.79
C ALA A 84 4.84 2.20 4.30
N SER A 85 6.03 2.17 3.66
CA SER A 85 6.14 2.37 2.21
C SER A 85 5.55 1.21 1.40
N ILE A 86 5.55 -0.01 1.94
CA ILE A 86 4.84 -1.15 1.36
C ILE A 86 3.34 -0.94 1.48
N ALA A 87 2.85 -0.54 2.67
CA ALA A 87 1.44 -0.26 2.88
C ALA A 87 0.89 0.84 1.94
N GLN A 88 1.70 1.87 1.65
CA GLN A 88 1.31 2.96 0.75
C GLN A 88 0.99 2.49 -0.68
N GLN A 89 1.62 1.41 -1.15
CA GLN A 89 1.36 0.86 -2.49
C GLN A 89 -0.07 0.35 -2.64
N PHE A 90 -0.75 0.07 -1.52
CA PHE A 90 -2.09 -0.51 -1.51
C PHE A 90 -3.17 0.50 -1.13
N LEU A 91 -2.86 1.79 -0.99
CA LEU A 91 -3.85 2.82 -0.64
C LEU A 91 -5.09 2.75 -1.56
N GLY A 92 -6.27 2.73 -0.94
CA GLY A 92 -7.56 2.59 -1.63
C GLY A 92 -7.94 1.15 -1.96
N THR A 93 -7.04 0.18 -1.80
CA THR A 93 -7.31 -1.23 -2.10
C THR A 93 -8.20 -1.85 -1.03
N HIS A 94 -9.17 -2.63 -1.47
CA HIS A 94 -10.05 -3.38 -0.60
C HIS A 94 -9.33 -4.56 0.07
N VAL A 95 -9.48 -4.77 1.37
CA VAL A 95 -8.67 -5.78 2.07
C VAL A 95 -9.01 -7.21 1.66
N GLY A 96 -10.28 -7.46 1.32
CA GLY A 96 -10.74 -8.76 0.84
C GLY A 96 -10.13 -9.13 -0.51
N GLU A 97 -9.83 -8.15 -1.35
CA GLU A 97 -9.08 -8.33 -2.60
C GLU A 97 -7.60 -8.57 -2.31
N LEU A 98 -7.01 -7.69 -1.48
CA LEU A 98 -5.57 -7.71 -1.19
C LEU A 98 -5.11 -9.03 -0.59
N LYS A 99 -5.88 -9.60 0.35
CA LYS A 99 -5.50 -10.86 1.01
C LYS A 99 -5.48 -12.07 0.07
N HIS A 100 -6.18 -12.01 -1.07
CA HIS A 100 -6.21 -13.07 -2.09
C HIS A 100 -5.28 -12.79 -3.28
N SER A 101 -4.69 -11.59 -3.37
CA SER A 101 -3.86 -11.16 -4.50
C SER A 101 -2.50 -11.87 -4.60
N GLY A 102 -1.99 -12.40 -3.48
CA GLY A 102 -0.62 -12.91 -3.37
C GLY A 102 0.48 -11.83 -3.34
N GLN A 103 0.12 -10.54 -3.34
CA GLN A 103 1.08 -9.42 -3.30
C GLN A 103 1.64 -9.16 -1.90
N LEU A 104 0.90 -9.57 -0.86
CA LEU A 104 1.32 -9.57 0.52
C LEU A 104 1.06 -10.95 1.14
N PRO A 105 1.89 -11.42 2.09
CA PRO A 105 1.68 -12.68 2.79
C PRO A 105 0.57 -12.58 3.85
N MET A 106 -0.62 -12.14 3.43
CA MET A 106 -1.81 -12.02 4.27
C MET A 106 -2.50 -13.37 4.42
N GLN A 107 -3.07 -13.59 5.60
CA GLN A 107 -3.88 -14.78 5.90
C GLN A 107 -5.27 -14.62 5.29
N THR A 108 -5.64 -15.47 4.34
CA THR A 108 -6.89 -15.37 3.55
C THR A 108 -8.16 -15.64 4.36
N TRP A 109 -8.06 -16.42 5.44
CA TRP A 109 -9.19 -16.79 6.29
C TRP A 109 -9.68 -15.68 7.23
N VAL A 110 -8.94 -14.57 7.35
CA VAL A 110 -9.27 -13.46 8.25
C VAL A 110 -10.45 -12.66 7.69
N PRO A 111 -11.53 -12.43 8.45
CA PRO A 111 -12.71 -11.68 7.98
C PRO A 111 -12.39 -10.23 7.59
N ASP A 112 -13.03 -9.72 6.54
CA ASP A 112 -12.70 -8.42 5.92
C ASP A 112 -12.93 -7.21 6.83
N ASN A 113 -13.63 -7.37 7.94
CA ASN A 113 -13.86 -6.34 8.95
C ASN A 113 -12.81 -6.28 10.08
N VAL A 114 -11.82 -7.19 10.12
CA VAL A 114 -10.81 -7.29 11.22
C VAL A 114 -9.38 -7.57 10.73
N ASN A 115 -8.99 -7.05 9.56
CA ASN A 115 -7.70 -7.33 8.92
C ASN A 115 -6.53 -6.43 9.36
N CYS A 116 -6.70 -5.53 10.33
CA CYS A 116 -5.67 -4.55 10.69
C CYS A 116 -4.32 -5.20 11.05
N ALA A 117 -4.31 -6.19 11.95
CA ALA A 117 -3.08 -6.92 12.31
C ALA A 117 -2.62 -7.87 11.20
N ASN A 118 -3.53 -8.46 10.42
CA ASN A 118 -3.17 -9.30 9.27
C ASN A 118 -2.38 -8.51 8.22
N PHE A 119 -2.88 -7.31 7.89
CA PHE A 119 -2.24 -6.39 6.94
C PHE A 119 -0.89 -5.87 7.46
N VAL A 120 -0.83 -5.41 8.72
CA VAL A 120 0.41 -4.91 9.32
C VAL A 120 1.45 -6.03 9.41
N SER A 121 1.06 -7.24 9.83
CA SER A 121 1.94 -8.42 9.84
C SER A 121 2.51 -8.70 8.45
N ALA A 122 1.67 -8.67 7.43
CA ALA A 122 2.10 -8.95 6.06
C ALA A 122 3.05 -7.86 5.53
N CYS A 123 2.81 -6.58 5.84
CA CYS A 123 3.72 -5.49 5.49
C CYS A 123 5.08 -5.62 6.19
N LEU A 124 5.10 -5.99 7.47
CA LEU A 124 6.33 -6.21 8.24
C LEU A 124 7.13 -7.41 7.73
N GLN A 125 6.45 -8.52 7.39
CA GLN A 125 7.07 -9.70 6.78
C GLN A 125 7.66 -9.36 5.41
N GLN A 126 6.89 -8.66 4.57
CA GLN A 126 7.36 -8.24 3.24
C GLN A 126 8.55 -7.28 3.32
N ALA A 127 8.61 -6.45 4.38
CA ALA A 127 9.76 -5.59 4.66
C ALA A 127 10.98 -6.35 5.22
N GLY A 128 10.84 -7.63 5.56
CA GLY A 128 11.88 -8.43 6.20
C GLY A 128 12.19 -8.01 7.64
N VAL A 129 11.28 -7.28 8.30
CA VAL A 129 11.45 -6.81 9.68
C VAL A 129 11.06 -7.88 10.69
N ILE A 130 10.16 -8.79 10.30
CA ILE A 130 9.70 -9.91 11.12
C ILE A 130 9.62 -11.18 10.28
N ASP A 131 9.74 -12.33 10.94
CA ASP A 131 9.47 -13.64 10.37
C ASP A 131 7.96 -13.97 10.40
N ALA A 132 7.55 -14.95 9.59
CA ALA A 132 6.16 -15.41 9.52
C ALA A 132 5.59 -15.86 10.89
N SER A 133 6.44 -16.39 11.79
CA SER A 133 6.05 -16.83 13.13
C SER A 133 5.69 -15.67 14.08
N GLN A 134 6.19 -14.46 13.81
CA GLN A 134 5.92 -13.28 14.62
C GLN A 134 4.62 -12.59 14.20
N GLY A 135 4.20 -12.77 12.94
CA GLY A 135 2.94 -12.21 12.43
C GLY A 135 1.69 -12.81 13.07
N SER A 136 0.64 -12.01 13.20
CA SER A 136 -0.68 -12.48 13.66
C SER A 136 -1.81 -11.64 13.08
N ALA A 137 -2.96 -12.28 12.88
CA ALA A 137 -4.22 -11.60 12.57
C ALA A 137 -4.88 -10.94 13.80
N SER A 138 -4.39 -11.24 15.01
CA SER A 138 -4.82 -10.61 16.26
C SER A 138 -3.86 -9.49 16.67
N VAL A 139 -4.40 -8.31 16.96
CA VAL A 139 -3.59 -7.15 17.39
C VAL A 139 -2.83 -7.45 18.68
N ASP A 140 -3.49 -8.03 19.67
CA ASP A 140 -2.88 -8.30 20.98
C ASP A 140 -1.80 -9.38 20.87
N GLN A 141 -2.02 -10.40 20.05
CA GLN A 141 -1.02 -11.44 19.81
C GLN A 141 0.18 -10.90 19.02
N LEU A 142 -0.06 -10.09 17.98
CA LEU A 142 1.01 -9.42 17.24
C LEU A 142 1.85 -8.55 18.19
N ALA A 143 1.20 -7.70 19.00
CA ALA A 143 1.88 -6.87 19.98
C ALA A 143 2.70 -7.69 20.99
N GLY A 144 2.13 -8.79 21.48
CA GLY A 144 2.81 -9.72 22.40
C GLY A 144 4.05 -10.37 21.78
N ASN A 145 3.94 -10.85 20.54
CA ASN A 145 5.07 -11.43 19.80
C ASN A 145 6.20 -10.39 19.61
N LEU A 146 5.88 -9.23 19.07
CA LEU A 146 6.88 -8.18 18.79
C LEU A 146 7.59 -7.73 20.07
N LYS A 147 6.83 -7.45 21.15
CA LYS A 147 7.43 -7.06 22.44
C LYS A 147 8.25 -8.19 23.08
N GLY A 148 7.80 -9.44 22.94
CA GLY A 148 8.54 -10.62 23.38
C GLY A 148 9.91 -10.75 22.68
N ASP A 149 9.98 -10.32 21.43
CA ASP A 149 11.20 -10.31 20.61
C ASP A 149 12.03 -9.02 20.76
N GLY A 150 11.77 -8.24 21.83
CA GLY A 150 12.58 -7.10 22.21
C GLY A 150 12.21 -5.78 21.56
N TRP A 151 11.07 -5.69 20.86
CA TRP A 151 10.57 -4.40 20.38
C TRP A 151 10.26 -3.47 21.56
N GLN A 152 10.62 -2.19 21.39
CA GLN A 152 10.54 -1.21 22.47
C GLN A 152 9.57 -0.09 22.15
N THR A 153 8.90 0.39 23.18
CA THR A 153 8.05 1.59 23.09
C THR A 153 8.91 2.83 22.87
N VAL A 154 8.52 3.66 21.91
CA VAL A 154 9.15 4.93 21.60
C VAL A 154 8.15 6.08 21.62
N SER A 155 8.68 7.28 21.81
CA SER A 155 7.89 8.50 21.68
C SER A 155 7.62 8.81 20.20
N LEU A 156 6.58 9.61 19.92
CA LEU A 156 6.23 9.98 18.54
C LEU A 156 7.37 10.72 17.81
N GLN A 157 8.18 11.49 18.54
CA GLN A 157 9.34 12.19 17.99
C GLN A 157 10.50 11.25 17.63
N ASP A 158 10.60 10.08 18.26
CA ASP A 158 11.65 9.08 18.01
C ASP A 158 11.20 7.96 17.04
N ALA A 159 9.91 7.97 16.70
CA ALA A 159 9.28 7.03 15.78
C ALA A 159 9.84 7.18 14.35
N ARG A 160 9.97 6.06 13.66
CA ARG A 160 10.44 5.98 12.27
C ARG A 160 9.37 5.37 11.38
N ALA A 161 9.37 5.74 10.10
CA ALA A 161 8.44 5.16 9.14
C ALA A 161 8.59 3.63 9.10
N GLY A 162 7.50 2.91 9.31
CA GLY A 162 7.46 1.46 9.48
C GLY A 162 7.32 0.97 10.93
N ASP A 163 7.45 1.85 11.93
CA ASP A 163 7.16 1.51 13.32
C ASP A 163 5.67 1.20 13.50
N VAL A 164 5.36 0.32 14.45
CA VAL A 164 3.99 -0.18 14.67
C VAL A 164 3.28 0.68 15.70
N VAL A 165 2.07 1.10 15.38
CA VAL A 165 1.23 1.95 16.23
C VAL A 165 0.05 1.13 16.73
N LEU A 166 0.04 0.86 18.03
CA LEU A 166 -0.96 0.07 18.74
C LEU A 166 -1.95 1.01 19.43
N MET A 167 -3.22 0.66 19.36
CA MET A 167 -4.31 1.39 20.01
C MET A 167 -5.20 0.45 20.80
N GLN A 168 -5.67 0.93 21.94
CA GLN A 168 -6.68 0.26 22.74
C GLN A 168 -7.76 1.25 23.19
N ARG A 169 -8.99 1.02 22.74
CA ARG A 169 -10.17 1.79 23.12
C ARG A 169 -11.28 0.84 23.56
N ASP A 170 -11.71 0.97 24.81
CA ASP A 170 -12.89 0.26 25.35
C ASP A 170 -12.89 -1.27 25.10
N GLY A 171 -11.71 -1.90 25.16
CA GLY A 171 -11.53 -3.34 24.92
C GLY A 171 -11.37 -3.73 23.44
N GLN A 172 -11.40 -2.78 22.51
CA GLN A 172 -11.08 -3.00 21.10
C GLN A 172 -9.65 -2.55 20.80
N SER A 173 -8.86 -3.48 20.27
CA SER A 173 -7.48 -3.25 19.84
C SER A 173 -7.43 -2.96 18.34
N HIS A 174 -6.63 -1.98 17.94
CA HIS A 174 -6.38 -1.65 16.54
C HIS A 174 -4.88 -1.41 16.30
N VAL A 175 -4.42 -1.64 15.08
CA VAL A 175 -3.01 -1.46 14.72
C VAL A 175 -2.85 -0.87 13.33
N VAL A 176 -1.90 0.05 13.22
CA VAL A 176 -1.49 0.71 11.98
C VAL A 176 0.02 0.90 11.97
N LEU A 177 0.58 1.38 10.87
CA LEU A 177 1.99 1.72 10.72
C LEU A 177 2.17 3.23 10.78
N PHE A 178 3.23 3.69 11.44
CA PHE A 178 3.67 5.07 11.36
C PHE A 178 4.33 5.31 10.01
N ALA A 179 3.88 6.34 9.28
CA ALA A 179 4.37 6.65 7.94
C ALA A 179 5.29 7.88 7.91
N GLY A 180 5.55 8.51 9.07
CA GLY A 180 6.30 9.75 9.18
C GLY A 180 5.41 10.95 9.46
N PHE A 181 5.96 12.15 9.29
CA PHE A 181 5.24 13.41 9.47
C PHE A 181 4.92 14.05 8.12
N GLU A 182 3.74 14.63 8.01
CA GLU A 182 3.31 15.47 6.91
C GLU A 182 2.78 16.78 7.49
N ASN A 183 3.33 17.91 7.07
CA ASN A 183 2.95 19.24 7.59
C ASN A 183 2.99 19.34 9.13
N GLY A 184 3.97 18.69 9.77
CA GLY A 184 4.12 18.65 11.23
C GLY A 184 3.11 17.75 11.95
N GLN A 185 2.22 17.05 11.23
CA GLN A 185 1.29 16.10 11.80
C GLN A 185 1.74 14.66 11.51
N PRO A 186 1.61 13.74 12.48
CA PRO A 186 1.95 12.35 12.25
C PRO A 186 0.97 11.69 11.28
N ARG A 187 1.50 10.89 10.37
CA ARG A 187 0.75 10.11 9.39
C ARG A 187 0.76 8.65 9.78
N PHE A 188 -0.41 8.03 9.65
CA PHE A 188 -0.61 6.62 9.97
C PHE A 188 -1.30 5.93 8.82
N ILE A 189 -0.93 4.68 8.54
CA ILE A 189 -1.48 3.90 7.44
C ILE A 189 -1.77 2.47 7.87
N GLY A 190 -2.92 1.94 7.47
CA GLY A 190 -3.33 0.58 7.79
C GLY A 190 -4.61 0.16 7.08
N SER A 191 -5.09 -1.02 7.42
CA SER A 191 -6.41 -1.51 7.00
C SER A 191 -7.48 -1.03 7.97
N ASN A 192 -8.42 -0.19 7.52
CA ASN A 192 -9.42 0.48 8.36
C ASN A 192 -10.85 0.27 7.82
N ASN A 193 -11.85 0.23 8.70
CA ASN A 193 -13.27 0.05 8.36
C ASN A 193 -13.88 1.33 7.75
N VAL A 194 -13.43 1.69 6.55
CA VAL A 194 -13.84 2.92 5.84
C VAL A 194 -14.99 2.69 4.87
N ASN A 195 -15.34 1.43 4.60
CA ASN A 195 -16.41 1.07 3.68
C ASN A 195 -17.76 1.04 4.41
N SER A 196 -18.83 1.40 3.72
CA SER A 196 -20.19 1.47 4.28
C SER A 196 -20.76 0.12 4.71
N ASP A 197 -20.25 -0.98 4.17
CA ASP A 197 -20.61 -2.35 4.53
C ASP A 197 -19.83 -2.88 5.75
N GLY A 198 -18.98 -2.04 6.36
CA GLY A 198 -18.18 -2.37 7.54
C GLY A 198 -16.90 -3.15 7.23
N THR A 199 -16.60 -3.43 5.97
CA THR A 199 -15.34 -4.05 5.55
C THR A 199 -14.19 -3.04 5.56
N GLN A 200 -12.94 -3.53 5.47
CA GLN A 200 -11.76 -2.67 5.52
C GLN A 200 -11.16 -2.41 4.14
N SER A 201 -10.56 -1.23 4.00
CA SER A 201 -9.69 -0.86 2.87
C SER A 201 -8.44 -0.17 3.41
N ILE A 202 -7.35 -0.27 2.66
CA ILE A 202 -6.09 0.36 3.05
C ILE A 202 -6.26 1.87 2.91
N SER A 203 -6.04 2.58 3.99
CA SER A 203 -6.29 4.02 4.05
C SER A 203 -5.39 4.70 5.07
N TRP A 204 -5.27 6.01 4.92
CA TRP A 204 -4.64 6.86 5.91
C TRP A 204 -5.51 6.99 7.16
N GLY A 205 -4.87 7.26 8.29
CA GLY A 205 -5.52 7.41 9.58
C GLY A 205 -5.55 6.08 10.34
N GLY A 206 -6.68 5.76 10.95
CA GLY A 206 -6.82 4.61 11.83
C GLY A 206 -6.25 4.84 13.23
N ALA A 207 -5.33 5.79 13.41
CA ALA A 207 -4.87 6.20 14.73
C ALA A 207 -5.52 7.48 15.27
N SER A 208 -6.14 7.36 16.44
CA SER A 208 -6.76 8.46 17.19
C SER A 208 -6.74 8.15 18.69
N GLY A 209 -6.78 9.20 19.52
CA GLY A 209 -6.75 9.05 20.98
C GLY A 209 -5.39 8.59 21.51
N ARG A 210 -5.40 7.74 22.54
CA ARG A 210 -4.17 7.18 23.14
C ARG A 210 -3.65 6.03 22.28
N TYR A 211 -2.41 6.13 21.84
CA TYR A 211 -1.71 5.06 21.12
C TYR A 211 -0.30 4.89 21.67
N GLU A 212 0.24 3.69 21.46
CA GLU A 212 1.60 3.31 21.78
C GLU A 212 2.34 3.04 20.46
N ILE A 213 3.57 3.54 20.33
CA ILE A 213 4.41 3.25 19.16
C ILE A 213 5.52 2.32 19.60
N ILE A 214 5.70 1.22 18.89
CA ILE A 214 6.80 0.28 19.12
C ILE A 214 7.72 0.20 17.89
N THR A 215 9.03 0.17 18.13
CA THR A 215 10.09 0.03 17.12
C THR A 215 10.76 -1.34 17.26
N PRO A 216 11.26 -1.93 16.16
CA PRO A 216 12.13 -3.11 16.25
C PRO A 216 13.41 -2.83 17.04
N PRO A 217 14.06 -3.86 17.61
CA PRO A 217 15.42 -3.77 18.16
C PRO A 217 16.37 -3.16 17.12
N ARG A 218 17.25 -2.27 17.57
CA ARG A 218 18.19 -1.52 16.72
C ARG A 218 19.63 -1.83 17.09
#